data_AF-A0A401ULM5-F1
#
_entry.id   AF-A0A401ULM5-F1
#
_cell.length_a   1.000
_cell.length_b   1.000
_cell.length_c   1.000
_cell.angle_alpha   90.00
_cell.angle_beta   90.00
_cell.angle_gamma   90.00
#
_symmetry.space_group_name_H-M   'P 1'
#
loop_
_entity.id
_entity.type
_entity.pdbx_description
1 polymer ?
#
loop_
_entity_poly.entity_id
_entity_poly.type
_entity_poly.pdbx_seq_one_letter_code
_entity_poly.pdbx_strand_id
1 'polypeptide(L)'
;MYINEYKNKVATTMIKRYGFKSPLQSPKILKKQKETVLKKYGVDNVMKIKEISNKANINAQKTFHLKYGVDNPMRLEFFREKQRMSYFKNGTTPTSNQQRYLNDKLGGILNHPIGQCSLDIAFINEKIYLEYNGGGHDLIVKLGGISRETFNTKEIRRYQFLKSEGWKGIFINSPYDYIPIEDVLKNEIEKAFKWLKTDSKGHSHYNINIGKSINDINFGRLRKINKEDLAEVI
;
A
#
# COMPACT_ATOMS: atom_id res chain seq x y z
N MET A 1 15.83 -14.93 -25.39
CA MET A 1 16.28 -13.94 -26.39
C MET A 1 15.17 -13.55 -27.37
N TYR A 2 14.57 -14.50 -28.10
CA TYR A 2 13.56 -14.27 -29.16
C TYR A 2 12.27 -13.50 -28.78
N ILE A 3 11.76 -13.66 -27.56
CA ILE A 3 10.50 -13.00 -27.14
C ILE A 3 10.68 -11.47 -27.04
N ASN A 4 11.83 -11.00 -26.56
CA ASN A 4 12.09 -9.57 -26.41
C ASN A 4 12.29 -8.90 -27.77
N GLU A 5 12.99 -9.58 -28.69
CA GLU A 5 13.18 -9.08 -30.05
C GLU A 5 11.86 -8.96 -30.81
N TYR A 6 10.99 -9.97 -30.72
CA TYR A 6 9.64 -9.91 -31.30
C TYR A 6 8.80 -8.79 -30.70
N LYS A 7 8.79 -8.65 -29.37
CA LYS A 7 8.09 -7.55 -28.68
C LYS A 7 8.59 -6.18 -29.15
N ASN A 8 9.90 -6.03 -29.31
CA ASN A 8 10.51 -4.79 -29.79
C ASN A 8 10.09 -4.51 -31.24
N LYS A 9 10.09 -5.52 -32.13
CA LYS A 9 9.66 -5.36 -33.52
C LYS A 9 8.19 -4.93 -33.63
N VAL A 10 7.31 -5.51 -32.82
CA VAL A 10 5.90 -5.10 -32.74
C VAL A 10 5.80 -3.65 -32.26
N ALA A 11 6.48 -3.31 -31.16
CA ALA A 11 6.46 -1.95 -30.62
C ALA A 11 6.94 -0.90 -31.64
N THR A 12 8.06 -1.15 -32.33
CA THR A 12 8.60 -0.27 -33.38
C THR A 12 7.59 -0.08 -34.51
N THR A 13 6.91 -1.15 -34.93
CA THR A 13 5.89 -1.08 -35.98
C THR A 13 4.69 -0.23 -35.54
N MET A 14 4.24 -0.41 -34.29
CA MET A 14 3.14 0.38 -33.73
C MET A 14 3.52 1.85 -33.59
N ILE A 15 4.75 2.16 -33.16
CA ILE A 15 5.26 3.53 -33.09
C ILE A 15 5.26 4.15 -34.49
N LYS A 16 5.77 3.44 -35.51
CA LYS A 16 5.81 3.95 -36.89
C LYS A 16 4.40 4.24 -37.44
N ARG A 17 3.40 3.43 -37.08
CA ARG A 17 2.03 3.55 -37.61
C ARG A 17 1.17 4.54 -36.83
N TYR A 18 1.34 4.61 -35.51
CA TYR A 18 0.40 5.29 -34.62
C TYR A 18 1.06 6.32 -33.70
N GLY A 19 2.39 6.41 -33.66
CA GLY A 19 3.15 7.24 -32.72
C GLY A 19 3.29 6.65 -31.31
N PHE A 20 2.72 5.46 -31.06
CA PHE A 20 2.68 4.83 -29.75
C PHE A 20 3.05 3.35 -29.80
N LYS A 21 3.49 2.78 -28.68
CA LYS A 21 3.87 1.36 -28.58
C LYS A 21 2.66 0.41 -28.70
N SER A 22 1.45 0.92 -28.57
CA SER A 22 0.20 0.20 -28.80
C SER A 22 -0.83 1.11 -29.48
N PRO A 23 -1.66 0.61 -30.42
CA PRO A 23 -2.74 1.40 -31.03
C PRO A 23 -3.70 1.99 -30.00
N LEU A 24 -3.95 1.27 -28.91
CA LEU A 24 -4.84 1.72 -27.83
C LEU A 24 -4.23 2.83 -26.96
N GLN A 25 -2.96 3.18 -27.14
CA GLN A 25 -2.40 4.40 -26.54
C GLN A 25 -2.68 5.64 -27.39
N SER A 26 -3.11 5.49 -28.65
CA SER A 26 -3.47 6.62 -29.51
C SER A 26 -4.79 7.24 -29.04
N PRO A 27 -4.82 8.53 -28.65
CA PRO A 27 -6.06 9.20 -28.22
C PRO A 27 -7.15 9.16 -29.30
N LYS A 28 -6.77 9.24 -30.58
CA LYS A 28 -7.69 9.17 -31.72
C LYS A 28 -8.39 7.82 -31.81
N ILE A 29 -7.65 6.73 -31.62
CA ILE A 29 -8.19 5.36 -31.67
C ILE A 29 -9.09 5.12 -30.46
N LEU A 30 -8.65 5.52 -29.26
CA LEU A 30 -9.46 5.42 -28.04
C LEU A 30 -10.78 6.19 -28.16
N LYS A 31 -10.76 7.42 -28.69
CA LYS A 31 -11.97 8.22 -28.90
C LYS A 31 -12.93 7.54 -29.85
N LYS A 32 -12.44 7.08 -31.02
CA LYS A 32 -13.26 6.36 -32.00
C LYS A 32 -13.88 5.07 -31.42
N GLN A 33 -13.12 4.34 -30.60
CA GLN A 33 -13.63 3.15 -29.92
C GLN A 33 -14.80 3.51 -28.99
N LYS A 34 -14.62 4.51 -28.12
CA LYS A 34 -15.68 4.97 -27.19
C LYS A 34 -16.94 5.44 -27.93
N GLU A 35 -16.78 6.24 -28.98
CA GLU A 35 -17.89 6.72 -29.81
C GLU A 35 -18.66 5.57 -30.47
N THR A 36 -17.95 4.55 -30.94
CA THR A 36 -18.57 3.37 -31.57
C THR A 36 -19.38 2.57 -30.55
N VAL A 37 -18.83 2.34 -29.35
CA VAL A 37 -19.54 1.64 -28.27
C VAL A 37 -20.76 2.45 -27.83
N LEU A 38 -20.60 3.77 -27.68
CA LEU A 38 -21.68 4.69 -27.30
C LEU A 38 -22.81 4.68 -28.33
N LYS A 39 -22.49 4.79 -29.63
CA LYS A 39 -23.48 4.75 -30.71
C LYS A 39 -24.26 3.44 -30.75
N LYS A 40 -23.59 2.30 -30.48
CA LYS A 40 -24.21 0.97 -30.61
C LYS A 40 -24.96 0.52 -29.35
N TYR A 41 -24.48 0.89 -28.17
CA TYR A 41 -24.94 0.34 -26.90
C TYR A 41 -25.43 1.39 -25.90
N GLY A 42 -25.37 2.68 -26.23
CA GLY A 42 -25.75 3.77 -25.32
C GLY A 42 -24.82 3.96 -24.12
N VAL A 43 -23.70 3.22 -24.06
CA VAL A 43 -22.69 3.31 -23.00
C VAL A 43 -21.31 3.51 -23.62
N ASP A 44 -20.40 4.15 -22.90
CA ASP A 44 -19.01 4.38 -23.35
C ASP A 44 -18.09 3.15 -23.15
N ASN A 45 -18.57 2.12 -22.46
CA ASN A 45 -17.88 0.87 -22.20
C ASN A 45 -18.90 -0.28 -22.08
N VAL A 46 -18.72 -1.34 -22.87
CA VAL A 46 -19.59 -2.53 -22.86
C VAL A 46 -19.68 -3.21 -21.49
N MET A 47 -18.66 -3.06 -20.64
CA MET A 47 -18.67 -3.60 -19.28
C MET A 47 -19.66 -2.88 -18.34
N LYS A 48 -20.20 -1.72 -18.75
CA LYS A 48 -21.33 -1.08 -18.05
C LYS A 48 -22.66 -1.80 -18.32
N ILE A 49 -22.73 -2.66 -19.33
CA ILE A 49 -23.90 -3.50 -19.59
C ILE A 49 -23.87 -4.68 -18.62
N LYS A 50 -24.87 -4.74 -17.72
CA LYS A 50 -24.93 -5.72 -16.62
C LYS A 50 -24.80 -7.16 -17.09
N GLU A 51 -25.46 -7.53 -18.20
CA GLU A 51 -25.39 -8.88 -18.75
C GLU A 51 -23.97 -9.25 -19.21
N ILE A 52 -23.30 -8.35 -19.93
CA ILE A 52 -21.92 -8.55 -20.40
C ILE A 52 -20.96 -8.66 -19.21
N SER A 53 -21.10 -7.76 -18.22
CA SER A 53 -20.30 -7.77 -17.00
C SER A 53 -20.45 -9.07 -16.20
N ASN A 54 -21.70 -9.51 -16.00
CA ASN A 54 -21.99 -10.75 -15.30
C ASN A 54 -21.41 -11.97 -16.02
N LYS A 55 -21.59 -12.06 -17.34
CA LYS A 55 -21.05 -13.16 -18.15
C LYS A 55 -19.53 -13.19 -18.09
N ALA A 56 -18.87 -12.04 -18.17
CA ALA A 56 -17.42 -11.93 -18.03
C ALA A 56 -16.94 -12.38 -16.64
N ASN A 57 -17.62 -11.96 -15.57
CA ASN A 57 -17.28 -12.34 -14.19
C ASN A 57 -17.43 -13.85 -13.96
N ILE A 58 -18.53 -14.46 -14.42
CA ILE A 58 -18.75 -15.91 -14.31
C ILE A 58 -17.65 -16.68 -15.07
N ASN A 59 -17.30 -16.25 -16.28
CA ASN A 59 -16.25 -16.90 -17.07
C ASN A 59 -14.87 -16.77 -16.42
N ALA A 60 -14.57 -15.61 -15.83
CA ALA A 60 -13.33 -15.41 -15.08
C ALA A 60 -13.25 -16.36 -13.88
N GLN A 61 -14.32 -16.45 -13.07
CA GLN A 61 -14.39 -17.36 -11.93
C GLN A 61 -14.19 -18.83 -12.34
N LYS A 62 -14.84 -19.28 -13.42
CA LYS A 62 -14.65 -20.63 -13.98
C LYS A 62 -13.20 -20.89 -14.37
N THR A 63 -12.58 -19.93 -15.05
CA THR A 63 -11.17 -20.02 -15.48
C THR A 63 -10.23 -20.10 -14.28
N PHE A 64 -10.47 -19.27 -13.27
CA PHE A 64 -9.67 -19.28 -12.04
C PHE A 64 -9.84 -20.58 -11.26
N HIS A 65 -11.06 -21.10 -11.16
CA HIS A 65 -11.31 -22.37 -10.49
C HIS A 65 -10.60 -23.52 -11.21
N LEU A 66 -10.71 -23.60 -12.54
CA LEU A 66 -10.03 -24.61 -13.34
C LEU A 66 -8.50 -24.56 -13.18
N LYS A 67 -7.92 -23.36 -13.14
CA LYS A 67 -6.47 -23.17 -13.13
C LYS A 67 -5.85 -23.23 -11.73
N TYR A 68 -6.57 -22.79 -10.71
CA TYR A 68 -6.03 -22.51 -9.37
C TYR A 68 -6.88 -23.10 -8.24
N GLY A 69 -7.98 -23.78 -8.53
CA GLY A 69 -8.90 -24.32 -7.51
C GLY A 69 -9.75 -23.28 -6.77
N VAL A 70 -9.60 -21.99 -7.08
CA VAL A 70 -10.32 -20.88 -6.43
C VAL A 70 -11.02 -20.01 -7.47
N ASP A 71 -12.19 -19.48 -7.12
CA ASP A 71 -12.98 -18.55 -7.96
C ASP A 71 -12.33 -17.16 -8.12
N ASN A 72 -11.35 -16.83 -7.28
CA ASN A 72 -10.63 -15.57 -7.29
C ASN A 72 -9.16 -15.82 -6.90
N PRO A 73 -8.18 -15.56 -7.79
CA PRO A 73 -6.77 -15.81 -7.53
C PRO A 73 -6.24 -15.02 -6.34
N MET A 74 -6.85 -13.88 -6.00
CA MET A 74 -6.45 -13.06 -4.84
C MET A 74 -6.74 -13.73 -3.49
N ARG A 75 -7.46 -14.86 -3.46
CA ARG A 75 -7.55 -15.71 -2.26
C ARG A 75 -6.21 -16.39 -1.96
N LEU A 76 -5.41 -16.65 -2.98
CA LEU A 76 -4.09 -17.27 -2.83
C LEU A 76 -3.05 -16.22 -2.41
N GLU A 77 -2.20 -16.60 -1.47
CA GLU A 77 -1.13 -15.78 -0.93
C GLU A 77 -0.17 -15.29 -2.02
N PHE A 78 0.29 -16.18 -2.88
CA PHE A 78 1.19 -15.89 -4.00
C PHE A 78 0.74 -14.69 -4.85
N PHE A 79 -0.55 -14.60 -5.19
CA PHE A 79 -1.06 -13.48 -5.99
C PHE A 79 -1.12 -12.18 -5.21
N ARG A 80 -1.45 -12.23 -3.91
CA ARG A 80 -1.44 -11.06 -3.01
C ARG A 80 -0.02 -10.52 -2.83
N GLU A 81 0.96 -11.40 -2.68
CA GLU A 81 2.37 -11.02 -2.59
C GLU A 81 2.87 -10.37 -3.87
N LYS A 82 2.58 -10.99 -5.02
CA LYS A 82 2.94 -10.45 -6.33
C LYS A 82 2.33 -9.07 -6.55
N GLN A 83 1.09 -8.84 -6.12
CA GLN A 83 0.44 -7.53 -6.19
C GLN A 83 1.16 -6.50 -5.31
N ARG A 84 1.41 -6.81 -4.03
CA ARG A 84 2.15 -5.91 -3.12
C ARG A 84 3.54 -5.56 -3.65
N MET A 85 4.28 -6.55 -4.14
CA MET A 85 5.58 -6.33 -4.78
C MET A 85 5.48 -5.39 -5.98
N SER A 86 4.43 -5.50 -6.79
CA SER A 86 4.20 -4.59 -7.91
C SER A 86 3.92 -3.17 -7.44
N TYR A 87 3.06 -2.98 -6.43
CA TYR A 87 2.77 -1.64 -5.90
C TYR A 87 4.00 -0.99 -5.29
N PHE A 88 4.79 -1.76 -4.53
CA PHE A 88 6.06 -1.31 -3.97
C PHE A 88 7.04 -0.88 -5.06
N LYS A 89 7.29 -1.73 -6.06
CA LYS A 89 8.23 -1.43 -7.16
C LYS A 89 7.82 -0.22 -8.00
N ASN A 90 6.52 0.02 -8.13
CA ASN A 90 5.99 1.14 -8.91
C ASN A 90 5.80 2.41 -8.07
N GLY A 91 6.07 2.37 -6.75
CA GLY A 91 5.82 3.50 -5.85
C GLY A 91 4.32 3.85 -5.70
N THR A 92 3.42 2.92 -6.01
CA THR A 92 1.96 3.15 -6.03
C THR A 92 1.22 2.52 -4.84
N THR A 93 1.93 2.05 -3.83
CA THR A 93 1.29 1.60 -2.58
C THR A 93 0.55 2.78 -1.96
N PRO A 94 -0.72 2.62 -1.53
CA PRO A 94 -1.42 3.66 -0.78
C PRO A 94 -0.64 4.03 0.48
N THR A 95 -0.37 5.32 0.67
CA THR A 95 0.46 5.82 1.77
C THR A 95 -0.06 7.17 2.24
N SER A 96 -0.18 7.33 3.56
CA SER A 96 -0.61 8.58 4.19
C SER A 96 0.50 9.64 4.12
N ASN A 97 0.11 10.92 4.27
CA ASN A 97 1.07 12.02 4.35
C ASN A 97 2.01 11.85 5.55
N GLN A 98 1.50 11.30 6.64
CA GLN A 98 2.26 11.05 7.86
C GLN A 98 3.33 9.98 7.62
N GLN A 99 3.00 8.87 6.96
CA GLN A 99 3.98 7.85 6.60
C GLN A 99 5.07 8.40 5.68
N ARG A 100 4.70 9.25 4.70
CA ARG A 100 5.66 9.94 3.81
C ARG A 100 6.57 10.88 4.60
N TYR A 101 6.01 11.74 5.44
CA TYR A 101 6.76 12.66 6.29
C TYR A 101 7.71 11.91 7.22
N LEU A 102 7.24 10.86 7.88
CA LEU A 102 8.07 10.04 8.77
C LEU A 102 9.21 9.38 8.00
N ASN A 103 8.97 8.87 6.79
CA ASN A 103 10.02 8.28 5.97
C ASN A 103 11.04 9.33 5.50
N ASP A 104 10.61 10.53 5.14
CA ASP A 104 11.50 11.65 4.81
C ASP A 104 12.41 12.02 5.98
N LYS A 105 11.86 12.14 7.21
CA LYS A 105 12.62 12.57 8.39
C LYS A 105 13.49 11.49 9.01
N LEU A 106 13.09 10.23 8.92
CA LEU A 106 13.73 9.12 9.61
C LEU A 106 14.52 8.20 8.66
N GLY A 107 14.28 8.31 7.35
CA GLY A 107 14.80 7.38 6.36
C GLY A 107 14.07 6.03 6.36
N GLY A 108 14.78 4.98 5.94
CA GLY A 108 14.22 3.64 5.78
C GLY A 108 13.48 3.44 4.46
N ILE A 109 12.93 2.24 4.28
CA ILE A 109 12.21 1.83 3.06
C ILE A 109 10.70 1.92 3.30
N LEU A 110 10.06 2.87 2.63
CA LEU A 110 8.61 3.05 2.67
C LEU A 110 7.86 1.88 2.03
N ASN A 111 6.78 1.40 2.66
CA ASN A 111 5.92 0.32 2.17
C ASN A 111 6.62 -1.02 1.88
N HIS A 112 7.69 -1.35 2.60
CA HIS A 112 8.48 -2.55 2.32
C HIS A 112 7.63 -3.83 2.47
N PRO A 113 7.50 -4.66 1.42
CA PRO A 113 6.68 -5.87 1.46
C PRO A 113 7.41 -7.03 2.15
N ILE A 114 6.76 -7.67 3.12
CA ILE A 114 7.21 -8.89 3.80
C ILE A 114 6.03 -9.86 3.88
N GLY A 115 6.09 -10.97 3.13
CA GLY A 115 5.00 -11.95 3.03
C GLY A 115 3.64 -11.29 2.75
N GLN A 116 2.68 -11.49 3.66
CA GLN A 116 1.35 -10.91 3.56
C GLN A 116 1.23 -9.42 3.93
N CYS A 117 2.33 -8.80 4.35
CA CYS A 117 2.36 -7.48 4.96
C CYS A 117 3.12 -6.48 4.09
N SER A 118 2.73 -5.22 4.21
CA SER A 118 3.57 -4.07 3.83
C SER A 118 3.88 -3.32 5.12
N LEU A 119 5.15 -3.10 5.40
CA LEU A 119 5.64 -2.32 6.54
C LEU A 119 5.62 -0.85 6.15
N ASP A 120 5.08 0.03 6.99
CA ASP A 120 4.97 1.45 6.62
C ASP A 120 6.35 2.04 6.35
N ILE A 121 7.31 1.81 7.26
CA ILE A 121 8.73 2.13 7.06
C ILE A 121 9.58 0.99 7.63
N ALA A 122 10.48 0.44 6.82
CA ALA A 122 11.37 -0.64 7.23
C ALA A 122 12.83 -0.21 7.29
N PHE A 123 13.48 -0.55 8.40
CA PHE A 123 14.92 -0.41 8.64
C PHE A 123 15.53 -1.81 8.55
N ILE A 124 15.95 -2.19 7.33
CA ILE A 124 16.29 -3.57 6.97
C ILE A 124 17.44 -4.13 7.81
N ASN A 125 18.49 -3.32 8.02
CA ASN A 125 19.70 -3.75 8.71
C ASN A 125 19.43 -4.06 10.19
N GLU A 126 18.56 -3.28 10.82
CA GLU A 126 18.16 -3.43 12.21
C GLU A 126 17.04 -4.44 12.43
N LYS A 127 16.37 -4.90 11.35
CA LYS A 127 15.11 -5.65 11.44
C LYS A 127 14.08 -4.92 12.32
N ILE A 128 14.03 -3.59 12.18
CA ILE A 128 13.04 -2.74 12.86
C ILE A 128 12.09 -2.17 11.82
N TYR A 129 10.80 -2.12 12.14
CA TYR A 129 9.80 -1.43 11.33
C TYR A 129 9.04 -0.41 12.15
N LEU A 130 8.65 0.68 11.52
CA LEU A 130 7.74 1.67 12.09
C LEU A 130 6.37 1.47 11.47
N GLU A 131 5.34 1.46 12.31
CA GLU A 131 3.92 1.46 11.93
C GLU A 131 3.26 2.76 12.40
N TYR A 132 2.56 3.46 11.52
CA TYR A 132 1.83 4.67 11.85
C TYR A 132 0.33 4.40 11.96
N ASN A 133 -0.18 4.39 13.19
CA ASN A 133 -1.58 4.16 13.51
C ASN A 133 -2.32 5.49 13.67
N GLY A 134 -2.67 6.09 12.53
CA GLY A 134 -3.43 7.35 12.45
C GLY A 134 -4.94 7.22 12.72
N GLY A 135 -5.67 8.33 12.62
CA GLY A 135 -7.13 8.38 12.87
C GLY A 135 -7.98 7.52 11.92
N GLY A 136 -7.43 7.17 10.76
CA GLY A 136 -8.05 6.30 9.76
C GLY A 136 -7.72 4.81 9.90
N HIS A 137 -6.83 4.40 10.83
CA HIS A 137 -6.34 3.03 10.94
C HIS A 137 -7.47 1.99 11.09
N ASP A 138 -8.51 2.33 11.86
CA ASP A 138 -9.66 1.48 12.10
C ASP A 138 -10.92 1.93 11.32
N LEU A 139 -10.75 2.70 10.24
CA LEU A 139 -11.87 3.26 9.47
C LEU A 139 -12.81 2.15 8.95
N ILE A 140 -12.28 1.00 8.54
CA ILE A 140 -13.08 -0.14 8.09
C ILE A 140 -13.98 -0.69 9.21
N VAL A 141 -13.56 -0.59 10.47
CA VAL A 141 -14.39 -0.95 11.63
C VAL A 141 -15.44 0.12 11.86
N LYS A 142 -15.05 1.39 11.84
CA LYS A 142 -15.95 2.55 12.02
C LYS A 142 -17.07 2.59 10.98
N LEU A 143 -16.77 2.17 9.74
CA LEU A 143 -17.74 2.08 8.64
C LEU A 143 -18.55 0.78 8.63
N GLY A 144 -18.39 -0.10 9.64
CA GLY A 144 -19.13 -1.35 9.74
C GLY A 144 -18.72 -2.43 8.73
N GLY A 145 -17.58 -2.28 8.05
CA GLY A 145 -17.09 -3.23 7.07
C GLY A 145 -16.58 -4.54 7.68
N ILE A 146 -16.06 -4.49 8.91
CA ILE A 146 -15.66 -5.67 9.71
C ILE A 146 -15.87 -5.41 11.20
N SER A 147 -15.97 -6.48 12.01
CA SER A 147 -16.00 -6.36 13.47
C SER A 147 -14.65 -5.94 14.05
N ARG A 148 -14.66 -5.27 15.21
CA ARG A 148 -13.45 -4.92 15.97
C ARG A 148 -12.61 -6.16 16.30
N GLU A 149 -13.27 -7.25 16.69
CA GLU A 149 -12.61 -8.52 16.99
C GLU A 149 -11.86 -9.10 15.77
N THR A 150 -12.49 -9.06 14.60
CA THR A 150 -11.86 -9.52 13.34
C THR A 150 -10.66 -8.65 12.98
N PHE A 151 -10.77 -7.32 13.16
CA PHE A 151 -9.66 -6.39 12.95
C PHE A 151 -8.50 -6.69 13.88
N ASN A 152 -8.74 -6.78 15.19
CA ASN A 152 -7.72 -7.07 16.19
C ASN A 152 -7.05 -8.43 15.94
N THR A 153 -7.81 -9.44 15.54
CA THR A 153 -7.26 -10.76 15.20
C THR A 153 -6.30 -10.70 14.02
N LYS A 154 -6.59 -9.87 13.00
CA LYS A 154 -5.70 -9.65 11.85
C LYS A 154 -4.42 -8.93 12.28
N GLU A 155 -4.54 -7.89 13.11
CA GLU A 155 -3.39 -7.14 13.65
C GLU A 155 -2.48 -8.05 14.49
N ILE A 156 -3.06 -8.88 15.36
CA ILE A 156 -2.30 -9.85 16.16
C ILE A 156 -1.57 -10.85 15.25
N ARG A 157 -2.24 -11.41 14.24
CA ARG A 157 -1.62 -12.35 13.30
C ARG A 157 -0.46 -11.69 12.53
N ARG A 158 -0.64 -10.47 12.05
CA ARG A 158 0.42 -9.67 11.41
C ARG A 158 1.61 -9.50 12.35
N TYR A 159 1.36 -9.05 13.58
CA TYR A 159 2.41 -8.85 14.58
C TYR A 159 3.18 -10.12 14.89
N GLN A 160 2.48 -11.25 15.12
CA GLN A 160 3.15 -12.53 15.42
C GLN A 160 3.98 -13.04 14.24
N PHE A 161 3.48 -12.89 13.02
CA PHE A 161 4.24 -13.24 11.81
C PHE A 161 5.52 -12.40 11.67
N LEU A 162 5.42 -11.07 11.82
CA LEU A 162 6.60 -10.20 11.73
C LEU A 162 7.60 -10.52 12.83
N LYS A 163 7.12 -10.77 14.05
CA LYS A 163 7.95 -11.18 15.17
C LYS A 163 8.65 -12.52 14.93
N SER A 164 7.99 -13.51 14.33
CA SER A 164 8.63 -14.79 13.98
C SER A 164 9.71 -14.63 12.90
N GLU A 165 9.57 -13.63 12.03
CA GLU A 165 10.55 -13.24 11.02
C GLU A 165 11.70 -12.36 11.57
N GLY A 166 11.75 -12.20 12.90
CA GLY A 166 12.77 -11.44 13.63
C GLY A 166 12.55 -9.93 13.64
N TRP A 167 11.43 -9.43 13.12
CA TRP A 167 11.14 -8.00 13.08
C TRP A 167 10.68 -7.48 14.45
N LYS A 168 11.18 -6.29 14.81
CA LYS A 168 10.79 -5.53 15.99
C LYS A 168 10.03 -4.26 15.57
N GLY A 169 8.94 -3.94 16.25
CA GLY A 169 8.02 -2.87 15.83
C GLY A 169 8.12 -1.59 16.66
N ILE A 170 8.16 -0.42 16.02
CA ILE A 170 7.90 0.87 16.63
C ILE A 170 6.50 1.30 16.18
N PHE A 171 5.58 1.52 17.11
CA PHE A 171 4.20 1.87 16.81
C PHE A 171 3.91 3.30 17.23
N ILE A 172 3.68 4.20 16.28
CA ILE A 172 3.21 5.55 16.56
C ILE A 172 1.69 5.53 16.55
N ASN A 173 1.08 5.56 17.73
CA ASN A 173 -0.36 5.56 17.91
C ASN A 173 -0.85 7.01 18.01
N SER A 174 -1.43 7.53 16.93
CA SER A 174 -1.91 8.92 16.84
C SER A 174 -3.33 8.99 16.26
N PRO A 175 -4.37 8.71 17.06
CA PRO A 175 -5.75 8.66 16.58
C PRO A 175 -6.32 10.01 16.10
N TYR A 176 -5.64 11.13 16.40
CA TYR A 176 -6.02 12.49 15.98
C TYR A 176 -5.05 13.08 14.94
N ASP A 177 -4.15 12.24 14.41
CA ASP A 177 -3.12 12.57 13.42
C ASP A 177 -2.15 13.69 13.85
N TYR A 178 -2.00 13.89 15.16
CA TYR A 178 -0.95 14.74 15.71
C TYR A 178 0.39 14.01 15.70
N ILE A 179 1.47 14.74 15.45
CA ILE A 179 2.85 14.24 15.49
C ILE A 179 3.69 15.24 16.30
N PRO A 180 4.65 14.77 17.12
CA PRO A 180 5.62 15.66 17.77
C PRO A 180 6.40 16.50 16.76
N ILE A 181 6.93 17.64 17.21
CA ILE A 181 7.91 18.38 16.41
C ILE A 181 9.14 17.51 16.08
N GLU A 182 9.84 17.85 14.99
CA GLU A 182 10.85 16.99 14.38
C GLU A 182 11.93 16.50 15.35
N ASP A 183 12.52 17.38 16.16
CA ASP A 183 13.59 17.02 17.10
C ASP A 183 13.10 16.05 18.19
N VAL A 184 11.89 16.29 18.72
CA VAL A 184 11.26 15.42 19.72
C VAL A 184 10.96 14.06 19.12
N LEU A 185 10.42 14.03 17.90
CA LEU A 185 10.15 12.80 17.16
C LEU A 185 11.44 12.00 16.94
N LYS A 186 12.50 12.62 16.41
CA LYS A 186 13.78 11.96 16.15
C LYS A 186 14.40 11.39 17.42
N ASN A 187 14.41 12.17 18.51
CA ASN A 187 14.92 11.73 19.80
C ASN A 187 14.13 10.53 20.34
N GLU A 188 12.80 10.55 20.23
CA GLU A 188 11.96 9.44 20.69
C GLU A 188 12.16 8.17 19.87
N ILE A 189 12.31 8.31 18.55
CA ILE A 189 12.66 7.20 17.67
C ILE A 189 14.04 6.63 18.04
N GLU A 190 15.04 7.48 18.28
CA GLU A 190 16.38 7.02 18.69
C GLU A 190 16.34 6.21 19.99
N LYS A 191 15.55 6.65 20.99
CA LYS A 191 15.33 5.88 22.23
C LYS A 191 14.72 4.51 21.92
N ALA A 192 13.70 4.47 21.06
CA ALA A 192 13.05 3.22 20.66
C ALA A 192 14.05 2.26 19.97
N PHE A 193 14.91 2.76 19.07
CA PHE A 193 15.98 1.97 18.46
C PHE A 193 16.95 1.42 19.50
N LYS A 194 17.44 2.26 20.43
CA LYS A 194 18.35 1.81 21.50
C LYS A 194 17.71 0.72 22.34
N TRP A 195 16.45 0.91 22.76
CA TRP A 195 15.70 -0.05 23.57
C TRP A 195 15.46 -1.38 22.83
N LEU A 196 15.10 -1.36 21.55
CA LEU A 196 14.88 -2.56 20.75
C LEU A 196 16.19 -3.34 20.48
N LYS A 197 17.34 -2.65 20.45
CA LYS A 197 18.67 -3.25 20.21
C LYS A 197 19.29 -3.93 21.43
N THR A 198 18.80 -3.70 22.65
CA THR A 198 19.36 -4.36 23.86
C THR A 198 19.10 -5.87 23.90
N ASP A 199 18.28 -6.39 22.98
CA ASP A 199 17.93 -7.80 22.79
C ASP A 199 17.51 -8.58 24.05
N SER A 200 16.98 -7.84 25.03
CA SER A 200 16.40 -8.41 26.25
C SER A 200 15.02 -9.00 25.98
N LYS A 201 14.68 -10.07 26.72
CA LYS A 201 13.39 -10.76 26.63
C LYS A 201 12.24 -9.75 26.78
N GLY A 202 11.39 -9.66 25.76
CA GLY A 202 10.24 -8.74 25.74
C GLY A 202 10.43 -7.48 24.90
N HIS A 203 11.65 -7.16 24.48
CA HIS A 203 11.95 -5.97 23.65
C HIS A 203 11.62 -6.21 22.17
N SER A 204 10.36 -6.57 21.91
CA SER A 204 9.83 -6.87 20.57
C SER A 204 9.05 -5.71 19.94
N HIS A 205 8.58 -4.76 20.76
CA HIS A 205 7.95 -3.55 20.25
C HIS A 205 8.03 -2.37 21.22
N TYR A 206 8.02 -1.16 20.67
CA TYR A 206 8.00 0.10 21.40
C TYR A 206 6.78 0.92 20.96
N ASN A 207 5.98 1.41 21.91
CA ASN A 207 4.78 2.20 21.62
C ASN A 207 5.01 3.68 21.92
N ILE A 208 4.71 4.53 20.95
CA ILE A 208 4.68 5.99 21.07
C ILE A 208 3.21 6.42 21.01
N ASN A 209 2.60 6.67 22.18
CA ASN A 209 1.19 6.99 22.29
C ASN A 209 0.97 8.51 22.31
N ILE A 210 0.54 9.06 21.18
CA ILE A 210 0.36 10.50 21.01
C ILE A 210 -1.02 10.95 21.54
N GLY A 211 -1.03 12.02 22.33
CA GLY A 211 -2.24 12.61 22.89
C GLY A 211 -3.14 13.31 21.87
N LYS A 212 -4.26 13.83 22.38
CA LYS A 212 -5.33 14.46 21.59
C LYS A 212 -5.21 15.99 21.47
N SER A 213 -4.29 16.61 22.21
CA SER A 213 -4.15 18.06 22.32
C SER A 213 -2.82 18.53 21.75
N ILE A 214 -2.79 19.78 21.26
CA ILE A 214 -1.57 20.39 20.72
C ILE A 214 -0.41 20.45 21.73
N ASN A 215 -0.73 20.48 23.03
CA ASN A 215 0.23 20.35 24.10
C ASN A 215 0.07 18.96 24.70
N ASP A 216 1.09 18.13 24.53
CA ASP A 216 1.19 16.77 25.04
C ASP A 216 2.15 16.73 26.23
N ILE A 217 1.80 15.96 27.25
CA ILE A 217 2.58 15.88 28.49
C ILE A 217 3.94 15.20 28.30
N ASN A 218 4.04 14.25 27.34
CA ASN A 218 5.24 13.46 27.10
C ASN A 218 6.07 14.03 25.94
N PHE A 219 5.39 14.59 24.93
CA PHE A 219 6.01 14.99 23.67
C PHE A 219 5.98 16.50 23.42
N GLY A 220 5.48 17.28 24.37
CA GLY A 220 5.43 18.74 24.27
C GLY A 220 4.49 19.19 23.14
N ARG A 221 4.95 20.15 22.34
CA ARG A 221 4.13 20.69 21.24
C ARG A 221 3.99 19.66 20.12
N LEU A 222 2.74 19.35 19.77
CA LEU A 222 2.36 18.54 18.63
C LEU A 222 1.90 19.42 17.46
N ARG A 223 1.81 18.83 16.27
CA ARG A 223 1.24 19.45 15.07
C ARG A 223 0.62 18.41 14.13
N LYS A 224 -0.14 18.87 13.15
CA LYS A 224 -0.56 18.05 12.00
C LYS A 224 0.40 18.22 10.83
N ILE A 225 0.47 17.20 9.98
CA ILE A 225 1.24 17.23 8.74
C ILE A 225 0.39 17.87 7.63
N ASN A 226 0.94 18.89 6.99
CA ASN A 226 0.36 19.60 5.87
C ASN A 226 1.08 19.23 4.56
N LYS A 227 0.62 19.79 3.44
CA LYS A 227 1.24 19.51 2.12
C LYS A 227 2.64 20.09 2.00
N GLU A 228 2.92 21.23 2.64
CA GLU A 228 4.25 21.86 2.59
C GLU A 228 5.32 21.04 3.33
N ASP A 229 4.90 20.12 4.21
CA ASP A 229 5.80 19.26 4.97
C ASP A 229 6.30 18.06 4.16
N LEU A 230 5.71 17.80 2.99
CA LEU A 230 6.03 16.67 2.14
C LEU A 230 7.06 17.11 1.10
N ALA A 231 8.15 16.35 0.98
CA ALA A 231 9.07 16.50 -0.14
C ALA A 231 8.30 16.38 -1.47
N GLU A 232 8.68 17.17 -2.48
CA GLU A 232 8.12 17.03 -3.82
C GLU A 232 8.35 15.61 -4.30
N VAL A 233 7.26 14.89 -4.57
CA VAL A 233 7.32 13.57 -5.17
C VAL A 233 7.70 13.77 -6.64
N ILE A 234 8.98 13.56 -6.97
CA ILE A 234 9.49 13.53 -8.35
C ILE A 234 8.88 12.33 -9.10
#